data_AF-E0S3K8-F1
#
_entry.id   AF-E0S3K8-F1
#
_cell.length_a   1.000
_cell.length_b   1.000
_cell.length_c   1.000
_cell.angle_alpha   90.00
_cell.angle_beta   90.00
_cell.angle_gamma   90.00
#
_symmetry.space_group_name_H-M   'P 1'
#
loop_
_entity.id
_entity.type
_entity.pdbx_description
1 polymer ?
#
loop_
_entity_poly.entity_id
_entity_poly.type
_entity_poly.pdbx_seq_one_letter_code
_entity_poly.pdbx_strand_id
1 'polypeptide(L)'
;MAGREDLINQLAASMGAGAFAKTKYEESRFDAETGTLYCRGMAISKSTAERAVQHFELLEKKCDINDPNQRNMAMIYRCAIESIKMIQDPKVIEFLQKEGRKQDLNAQIIK
;
A
#
# COMPACT_ATOMS: atom_id res chain seq x y z
N MET A 1 -30.86 -30.91 4.94
CA MET A 1 -29.91 -31.56 4.03
C MET A 1 -28.66 -30.70 4.01
N ALA A 2 -27.56 -31.17 4.61
CA ALA A 2 -26.29 -30.45 4.59
C ALA A 2 -25.76 -30.41 3.16
N GLY A 3 -25.54 -29.20 2.64
CA GLY A 3 -25.07 -29.01 1.27
C GLY A 3 -23.65 -29.53 1.11
N ARG A 4 -23.32 -29.99 -0.11
CA ARG A 4 -21.96 -30.42 -0.49
C ARG A 4 -20.89 -29.38 -0.10
N GLU A 5 -21.25 -28.11 -0.10
CA GLU A 5 -20.39 -26.98 0.27
C GLU A 5 -20.00 -26.98 1.77
N ASP A 6 -20.91 -27.37 2.67
CA ASP A 6 -20.61 -27.46 4.11
C ASP A 6 -19.62 -28.58 4.41
N LEU A 7 -19.74 -29.72 3.72
CA LEU A 7 -18.80 -30.84 3.84
C LEU A 7 -17.40 -30.46 3.33
N ILE A 8 -17.31 -29.68 2.25
CA ILE A 8 -16.04 -29.18 1.72
C ILE A 8 -15.39 -28.20 2.70
N ASN A 9 -16.17 -27.30 3.30
CA ASN A 9 -15.68 -26.34 4.29
C ASN A 9 -15.19 -27.01 5.58
N GLN A 10 -15.92 -28.03 6.06
CA GLN A 10 -15.49 -28.81 7.22
C GLN A 10 -14.22 -29.61 6.93
N LEU A 11 -14.10 -30.19 5.73
CA LEU A 11 -12.90 -30.93 5.33
C LEU A 11 -11.66 -30.01 5.22
N ALA A 12 -11.82 -28.82 4.64
CA ALA A 12 -10.73 -27.84 4.54
C ALA A 12 -10.28 -27.33 5.92
N ALA A 13 -11.22 -27.12 6.85
CA ALA A 13 -10.91 -26.75 8.23
C ALA A 13 -10.16 -27.87 8.99
N SER A 14 -10.55 -29.13 8.81
CA SER A 14 -9.93 -30.28 9.48
C SER A 14 -8.54 -30.63 8.95
N MET A 15 -8.20 -30.27 7.70
CA MET A 15 -6.86 -30.49 7.12
C MET A 15 -5.87 -29.36 7.39
N GLY A 16 -6.20 -28.38 8.24
CA GLY A 16 -5.31 -27.27 8.58
C GLY A 16 -5.17 -26.19 7.48
N ALA A 17 -5.93 -26.30 6.39
CA ALA A 17 -6.09 -25.24 5.38
C ALA A 17 -7.12 -24.19 5.85
N GLY A 18 -7.02 -23.80 7.13
CA GLY A 18 -7.84 -22.78 7.76
C GLY A 18 -7.67 -21.47 7.01
N ALA A 19 -8.77 -21.01 6.42
CA ALA A 19 -8.87 -19.88 5.49
C ALA A 19 -8.26 -20.15 4.12
N PHE A 20 -9.05 -20.78 3.23
CA PHE A 20 -9.01 -20.38 1.82
C PHE A 20 -9.11 -18.87 1.81
N ALA A 21 -7.99 -18.24 1.46
CA ALA A 21 -7.84 -16.82 1.29
C ALA A 21 -8.97 -16.36 0.39
N LYS A 22 -10.04 -15.83 1.02
CA LYS A 22 -10.98 -14.99 0.31
C LYS A 22 -10.10 -14.01 -0.42
N THR A 23 -10.31 -13.95 -1.73
CA THR A 23 -10.03 -12.84 -2.63
C THR A 23 -10.58 -11.53 -2.05
N LYS A 24 -10.11 -11.15 -0.86
CA LYS A 24 -10.26 -9.83 -0.31
C LYS A 24 -9.26 -9.03 -1.10
N TYR A 25 -9.75 -8.01 -1.79
CA TYR A 25 -8.92 -6.88 -2.13
C TYR A 25 -8.11 -6.53 -0.87
N GLU A 26 -6.82 -6.87 -0.84
CA GLU A 26 -5.96 -6.39 0.22
C GLU A 26 -5.89 -4.87 0.04
N GLU A 27 -6.42 -4.16 1.03
CA GLU A 27 -6.30 -2.72 1.11
C GLU A 27 -4.82 -2.35 1.04
N SER A 28 -4.50 -1.26 0.35
CA SER A 28 -3.12 -0.83 0.23
C SER A 28 -2.57 -0.52 1.63
N ARG A 29 -1.54 -1.25 2.05
CA ARG A 29 -0.91 -1.11 3.36
C ARG A 29 0.54 -0.70 3.19
N PHE A 30 0.95 0.33 3.91
CA PHE A 30 2.36 0.65 4.07
C PHE A 30 2.90 -0.05 5.31
N ASP A 31 3.94 -0.86 5.13
CA ASP A 31 4.72 -1.42 6.22
C ASP A 31 5.85 -0.46 6.57
N ALA A 32 5.70 0.21 7.70
CA ALA A 32 6.64 1.21 8.19
C ALA A 32 7.92 0.61 8.78
N GLU A 33 7.99 -0.71 9.03
CA GLU A 33 9.23 -1.37 9.47
C GLU A 33 10.14 -1.67 8.29
N THR A 34 9.56 -2.22 7.20
CA THR A 34 10.33 -2.60 6.01
C THR A 34 10.39 -1.51 4.94
N GLY A 35 9.53 -0.49 5.03
CA GLY A 35 9.35 0.52 4.00
C GLY A 35 8.70 -0.03 2.73
N THR A 36 8.03 -1.18 2.81
CA THR A 36 7.37 -1.85 1.69
C THR A 36 5.92 -1.39 1.62
N LEU A 37 5.50 -0.95 0.43
CA LEU A 37 4.11 -0.60 0.17
C LEU A 37 3.41 -1.78 -0.49
N TYR A 38 2.48 -2.42 0.21
CA TYR A 38 1.61 -3.45 -0.33
C TYR A 38 0.41 -2.78 -1.00
N CYS A 39 0.27 -2.91 -2.30
CA CYS A 39 -0.83 -2.36 -3.08
C CYS A 39 -1.57 -3.49 -3.78
N ARG A 40 -2.84 -3.76 -3.41
CA ARG A 40 -3.67 -4.81 -4.04
C ARG A 40 -2.96 -6.17 -4.13
N GLY A 41 -2.25 -6.56 -3.06
CA GLY A 41 -1.46 -7.80 -3.00
C GLY A 41 -0.09 -7.75 -3.69
N MET A 42 0.33 -6.61 -4.26
CA MET A 42 1.67 -6.42 -4.82
C MET A 42 2.57 -5.67 -3.83
N ALA A 43 3.72 -6.25 -3.50
CA ALA A 43 4.75 -5.58 -2.73
C ALA A 43 5.55 -4.61 -3.63
N ILE A 44 5.43 -3.32 -3.37
CA ILE A 44 6.24 -2.26 -3.96
C ILE A 44 7.41 -2.01 -3.02
N SER A 45 8.59 -2.46 -3.44
CA SER A 45 9.83 -2.25 -2.69
C SER A 45 10.27 -0.80 -2.71
N LYS A 46 11.11 -0.41 -1.75
CA LYS A 46 11.79 0.90 -1.73
C LYS A 46 12.51 1.20 -3.06
N SER A 47 13.20 0.22 -3.62
CA SER A 47 13.92 0.37 -4.90
C SER A 47 12.98 0.69 -6.08
N THR A 48 11.76 0.13 -6.05
CA THR A 48 10.73 0.41 -7.05
C THR A 48 10.20 1.84 -6.90
N ALA A 49 9.99 2.29 -5.67
CA ALA A 49 9.56 3.64 -5.38
C ALA A 49 10.61 4.70 -5.80
N GLU A 50 11.90 4.42 -5.55
CA GLU A 50 13.01 5.27 -6.02
C GLU A 50 13.06 5.38 -7.55
N ARG A 51 12.88 4.26 -8.27
CA ARG A 51 12.79 4.27 -9.74
C ARG A 51 11.58 5.04 -10.25
N ALA A 52 10.45 4.95 -9.54
CA ALA A 52 9.26 5.72 -9.89
C ALA A 52 9.51 7.24 -9.76
N VAL A 53 10.17 7.68 -8.69
CA VAL A 53 10.58 9.09 -8.54
C VAL A 53 11.44 9.55 -9.72
N GLN A 54 12.49 8.80 -10.06
CA GLN A 54 13.37 9.14 -11.18
C GLN A 54 12.62 9.21 -12.52
N HIS A 55 11.67 8.30 -12.74
CA HIS A 55 10.83 8.29 -13.92
C HIS A 55 9.98 9.56 -14.03
N PHE A 56 9.27 9.93 -12.96
CA PHE A 56 8.43 11.12 -12.97
C PHE A 56 9.23 12.42 -13.01
N GLU A 57 10.40 12.48 -12.38
CA GLU A 57 11.32 13.64 -12.50
C GLU A 57 11.78 13.85 -13.95
N LEU A 58 12.03 12.76 -14.69
CA LEU A 58 12.35 12.82 -16.12
C LEU A 58 11.18 13.32 -16.96
N LEU A 59 9.94 12.94 -16.63
CA LEU A 59 8.75 13.39 -17.34
C LEU A 59 8.43 14.85 -17.04
N GLU A 60 8.55 15.28 -15.79
CA GLU A 60 8.36 16.66 -15.36
C GLU A 60 9.34 17.60 -16.10
N LYS A 61 10.61 17.22 -16.20
CA LYS A 61 11.64 18.01 -16.92
C LYS A 61 11.36 18.18 -18.42
N LYS A 62 10.53 17.32 -19.01
CA LYS A 62 10.15 17.40 -20.43
C LYS A 62 8.94 18.31 -20.67
N CYS A 63 8.23 18.72 -19.62
CA CYS A 63 7.08 19.60 -19.76
C CYS A 63 7.52 21.05 -19.99
N ASP A 64 6.95 21.70 -20.99
CA ASP A 64 7.07 23.15 -21.17
C ASP A 64 6.12 23.88 -20.20
N ILE A 65 6.68 24.73 -19.33
CA ILE A 65 5.91 25.50 -18.35
C ILE A 65 5.08 26.59 -19.04
N ASN A 66 5.44 27.00 -20.26
CA ASN A 66 4.74 28.05 -20.99
C ASN A 66 3.46 27.55 -21.67
N ASP A 67 3.34 26.24 -21.92
CA ASP A 67 2.12 25.60 -22.40
C ASP A 67 1.21 25.26 -21.20
N PRO A 68 -0.02 25.82 -21.11
CA PRO A 68 -0.95 25.55 -20.00
C PRO A 68 -1.27 24.05 -19.79
N ASN A 69 -1.34 23.27 -20.87
CA ASN A 69 -1.64 21.84 -20.78
C ASN A 69 -0.45 21.07 -20.20
N GLN A 70 0.76 21.40 -20.65
CA GLN A 70 1.98 20.77 -20.15
C GLN A 70 2.33 21.24 -18.73
N ARG A 71 1.99 22.48 -18.37
CA ARG A 71 2.08 22.98 -16.99
C ARG A 71 1.20 22.18 -16.03
N ASN A 72 -0.04 21.90 -16.42
CA ASN A 72 -0.92 21.05 -15.61
C ASN A 72 -0.33 19.63 -15.47
N MET A 73 0.22 19.08 -16.55
CA MET A 73 0.88 17.78 -16.50
C MET A 73 2.12 17.77 -15.58
N ALA A 74 2.95 18.81 -15.63
CA ALA A 74 4.09 18.97 -14.71
C ALA A 74 3.64 18.98 -13.24
N MET A 75 2.52 19.63 -12.93
CA MET A 75 1.93 19.62 -11.59
C MET A 75 1.47 18.22 -11.15
N ILE A 76 0.91 17.43 -12.06
CA ILE A 76 0.53 16.03 -11.78
C ILE A 76 1.78 15.19 -11.47
N TYR A 77 2.84 15.31 -12.27
CA TYR A 77 4.09 14.60 -12.02
C TYR A 77 4.73 15.03 -10.71
N ARG A 78 4.75 16.33 -10.41
CA ARG A 78 5.23 16.85 -9.13
C ARG A 78 4.45 16.30 -7.94
N CYS A 79 3.12 16.24 -8.04
CA CYS A 79 2.27 15.64 -7.00
C CYS A 79 2.64 14.17 -6.74
N ALA A 80 2.87 13.37 -7.80
CA ALA A 80 3.30 11.99 -7.66
C ALA A 80 4.68 11.88 -6.99
N ILE A 81 5.65 12.69 -7.40
CA ILE A 81 7.00 12.72 -6.82
C ILE A 81 6.94 13.03 -5.32
N GLU A 82 6.24 14.10 -4.95
CA GLU A 82 6.15 14.53 -3.55
C GLU A 82 5.40 13.51 -2.69
N SER A 83 4.36 12.87 -3.22
CA SER A 83 3.64 11.81 -2.50
C SER A 83 4.54 10.60 -2.21
N ILE A 84 5.37 10.19 -3.18
CA ILE A 84 6.30 9.07 -3.01
C ILE A 84 7.45 9.44 -2.06
N LYS A 85 7.91 10.70 -2.07
CA LYS A 85 8.92 11.17 -1.10
C LYS A 85 8.34 11.28 0.31
N MET A 86 7.11 11.78 0.44
CA MET A 86 6.43 11.95 1.72
C MET A 86 6.23 10.63 2.46
N ILE A 87 5.82 9.56 1.76
CA ILE A 87 5.64 8.25 2.42
C ILE A 87 6.98 7.64 2.91
N GLN A 88 8.10 8.10 2.37
CA GLN A 88 9.45 7.70 2.79
C GLN A 88 10.06 8.66 3.83
N ASP A 89 9.39 9.78 4.15
CA ASP A 89 9.90 10.74 5.12
C ASP A 89 9.97 10.08 6.52
N PRO A 90 11.13 10.08 7.19
CA PRO A 90 11.29 9.48 8.51
C PRO A 90 10.27 9.97 9.54
N LYS A 91 9.85 11.24 9.48
CA LYS A 91 8.84 11.80 10.39
C LYS A 91 7.46 11.23 10.11
N VAL A 92 7.12 11.00 8.83
CA VAL A 92 5.86 10.37 8.43
C VAL A 92 5.87 8.91 8.83
N ILE A 93 6.99 8.20 8.61
CA ILE A 93 7.17 6.82 9.06
C ILE A 93 7.01 6.72 10.59
N GLU A 94 7.67 7.60 11.35
CA GLU A 94 7.56 7.64 12.81
C GLU A 94 6.12 7.91 13.27
N PHE A 95 5.42 8.83 12.61
CA PHE A 95 4.01 9.10 12.86
C PHE A 95 3.14 7.86 12.59
N LEU A 96 3.31 7.20 11.45
CA LEU A 96 2.57 5.99 11.08
C LEU A 96 2.82 4.84 12.07
N GLN A 97 4.07 4.66 12.53
CA GLN A 97 4.42 3.67 13.56
C GLN A 97 3.80 3.98 14.93
N LYS A 98 3.62 5.26 15.27
CA LYS A 98 2.95 5.67 16.51
C LYS A 98 1.45 5.40 16.45
N GLU A 99 0.81 5.71 15.33
CA GLU A 99 -0.64 5.48 15.14
C GLU A 99 -0.98 3.98 15.04
N GLY A 100 -0.16 3.18 14.36
CA GLY A 100 -0.33 1.72 14.33
C GLY A 100 -0.28 1.10 15.74
N ARG A 101 0.70 1.48 16.55
CA ARG A 101 0.83 1.01 17.95
C ARG A 101 -0.34 1.39 18.85
N LYS A 102 -0.99 2.53 18.62
CA LYS A 102 -2.20 2.93 19.37
C LYS A 102 -3.41 2.06 19.03
N GLN A 103 -3.57 1.66 17.77
CA GLN A 103 -4.64 0.76 17.36
C GLN A 103 -4.49 -0.63 17.99
N ASP A 104 -3.27 -1.14 18.06
CA ASP A 104 -2.98 -2.45 18.67
C ASP A 104 -3.23 -2.46 20.19
N LEU A 105 -2.90 -1.36 20.90
CA LEU A 105 -3.22 -1.23 22.33
C LEU A 105 -4.73 -1.19 22.58
N ASN A 106 -5.49 -0.44 21.76
CA ASN A 106 -6.94 -0.35 21.91
C ASN A 106 -7.63 -1.69 21.63
N ALA A 107 -7.11 -2.52 20.72
CA ALA A 107 -7.64 -3.84 20.44
C ALA A 107 -7.38 -4.87 21.56
N GLN A 108 -6.34 -4.66 22.38
CA GLN A 108 -6.01 -5.54 23.52
C GLN A 108 -6.82 -5.23 24.79
N ILE A 109 -7.31 -4.00 24.94
CA ILE A 109 -8.08 -3.57 26.13
C ILE A 109 -9.56 -4.02 26.06
N ILE A 110 -10.05 -4.44 24.89
CA ILE A 110 -11.45 -4.85 24.66
C ILE A 110 -11.63 -6.39 24.70
N LYS A 111 -10.58 -7.16 25.02
CA LYS A 111 -10.66 -8.61 25.28
C LYS A 111 -10.54 -8.89 26.77
#